data_AF-A0A8K0CY68-F1
#
_entry.id   AF-A0A8K0CY68-F1
#
_cell.length_a   1.000
_cell.length_b   1.000
_cell.length_c   1.000
_cell.angle_alpha   90.00
_cell.angle_beta   90.00
_cell.angle_gamma   90.00
#
_symmetry.space_group_name_H-M   'P 1'
#
loop_
_entity.id
_entity.type
_entity.pdbx_description
1 polymer ?
#
loop_
_entity_poly.entity_id
_entity_poly.type
_entity_poly.pdbx_seq_one_letter_code
_entity_poly.pdbx_strand_id
1 'polypeptide(L)'
;MLEFMPANVLPSTETKIDYVKVIINLFPKLKDRNSTLGYEAFFNPVTKQGFLTTRLRNLFRDKRLSKSCPEIEEDEIINKIEVLKTLNQKDETTIYTLTKETFAYRSCHRQDNDLIQKYPRFLDTVGLISFEFGLLHEGKKNNFLNTFQSNVKVVKEVYKNTITSLQNTLLIDSDTDNDDWDSVTKTLIILLHLLPPTASKKNRKTSVEKAADKLIVFIDEQEPLQSILDRKPS
;
A
#
# COMPACT_ATOMS: atom_id res chain seq x y z
N MET A 1 26.20 16.63 24.86
CA MET A 1 25.00 16.51 25.69
C MET A 1 23.81 16.78 24.79
N LEU A 2 23.19 15.73 24.24
CA LEU A 2 22.05 15.84 23.33
C LEU A 2 20.79 15.95 24.18
N GLU A 3 20.28 17.17 24.36
CA GLU A 3 18.96 17.37 24.98
C GLU A 3 17.89 16.69 24.11
N PHE A 4 17.11 15.81 24.74
CA PHE A 4 15.98 15.16 24.09
C PHE A 4 14.88 16.21 23.85
N MET A 5 14.68 16.58 22.59
CA MET A 5 13.58 17.48 22.16
C MET A 5 12.19 16.85 22.40
N PRO A 6 11.15 17.66 22.66
CA PRO A 6 9.79 17.18 22.85
C PRO A 6 9.26 16.44 21.60
N ALA A 7 8.49 15.38 21.84
CA ALA A 7 8.28 14.23 20.94
C ALA A 7 7.57 14.48 19.60
N ASN A 8 7.25 15.73 19.22
CA ASN A 8 6.43 16.07 18.05
C ASN A 8 6.99 17.21 17.16
N VAL A 9 8.16 17.76 17.47
CA VAL A 9 8.76 18.85 16.66
C VAL A 9 9.81 18.28 15.71
N LEU A 10 9.72 18.64 14.43
CA LEU A 10 10.76 18.31 13.46
C LEU A 10 12.06 19.02 13.87
N PRO A 11 13.19 18.31 13.99
CA PRO A 11 14.44 18.93 14.40
C PRO A 11 14.86 20.02 13.40
N SER A 12 15.54 21.04 13.92
CA SER A 12 16.03 22.17 13.12
C SER A 12 17.01 21.70 12.05
N THR A 13 17.30 22.57 11.08
CA THR A 13 18.32 22.28 10.06
C THR A 13 19.67 21.99 10.70
N GLU A 14 20.05 22.73 11.73
CA GLU A 14 21.32 22.57 12.44
C GLU A 14 21.39 21.22 13.17
N THR A 15 20.34 20.85 13.91
CA THR A 15 20.27 19.55 14.58
C THR A 15 20.33 18.39 13.59
N LYS A 16 19.70 18.53 12.41
CA LYS A 16 19.80 17.51 11.35
C LYS A 16 21.22 17.37 10.79
N ILE A 17 21.95 18.47 10.65
CA ILE A 17 23.35 18.44 10.23
C ILE A 17 24.19 17.68 11.27
N ASP A 18 23.98 17.95 12.56
CA ASP A 18 24.72 17.26 13.62
C ASP A 18 24.46 15.76 13.65
N TYR A 19 23.19 15.34 13.52
CA TYR A 19 22.86 13.92 13.41
C TYR A 19 23.56 13.26 12.23
N VAL A 20 23.54 13.91 11.07
CA VAL A 20 24.15 13.35 9.86
C VAL A 20 25.68 13.28 9.98
N LYS A 21 26.34 14.29 10.57
CA LYS A 21 27.78 14.24 10.88
C LYS A 21 28.11 13.06 11.79
N VAL A 22 27.32 12.83 12.84
CA VAL A 22 27.50 11.69 13.75
C VAL A 22 27.33 10.36 13.02
N ILE A 23 26.32 10.23 12.17
CA ILE A 23 26.09 9.00 11.37
C ILE A 23 27.31 8.70 10.49
N ILE A 24 27.82 9.69 9.75
CA ILE A 24 28.99 9.50 8.89
C ILE A 24 30.24 9.18 9.71
N ASN A 25 30.40 9.78 10.88
CA ASN A 25 31.53 9.48 11.78
C ASN A 25 31.47 8.04 12.31
N LEU A 26 30.28 7.57 12.71
CA LEU A 26 30.06 6.20 13.18
C LEU A 26 30.17 5.17 12.05
N PHE A 27 29.77 5.53 10.83
CA PHE A 27 29.78 4.66 9.66
C PHE A 27 30.51 5.33 8.48
N PRO A 28 31.85 5.41 8.49
CA PRO A 28 32.61 6.12 7.46
C PRO A 28 32.38 5.63 6.04
N LYS A 29 32.00 4.36 5.87
CA LYS A 29 31.66 3.77 4.57
C LYS A 29 30.38 4.34 3.94
N LEU A 30 29.53 5.00 4.72
CA LEU A 30 28.32 5.66 4.21
C LEU A 30 28.59 7.07 3.68
N LYS A 31 29.83 7.59 3.83
CA LYS A 31 30.20 8.91 3.32
C LYS A 31 30.13 8.91 1.79
N ASP A 32 29.36 9.83 1.23
CA ASP A 32 29.33 10.07 -0.20
C ASP A 32 30.68 10.65 -0.64
N ARG A 33 31.37 9.96 -1.55
CA ARG A 33 32.69 10.39 -2.06
C ARG A 33 32.58 11.50 -3.09
N ASN A 34 31.41 11.66 -3.69
CA ASN A 34 31.16 12.61 -4.78
C ASN A 34 30.56 13.92 -4.27
N SER A 35 30.33 14.04 -2.96
CA SER A 35 29.74 15.21 -2.34
C SER A 35 30.76 16.00 -1.50
N THR A 36 30.55 17.31 -1.39
CA THR A 36 31.50 18.25 -0.79
C THR A 36 31.83 17.91 0.66
N LEU A 37 30.81 17.62 1.46
CA LEU A 37 30.93 17.27 2.87
C LEU A 37 30.75 15.76 3.11
N GLY A 38 30.22 15.06 2.10
CA GLY A 38 30.03 13.61 2.05
C GLY A 38 28.81 13.11 2.83
N TYR A 39 27.92 14.02 3.20
CA TYR A 39 26.75 13.74 4.04
C TYR A 39 25.43 14.20 3.41
N GLU A 40 25.51 14.87 2.27
CA GLU A 40 24.42 15.52 1.55
C GLU A 40 23.34 14.52 1.10
N ALA A 41 23.70 13.27 0.86
CA ALA A 41 22.76 12.17 0.59
C ALA A 41 21.82 11.90 1.80
N PHE A 42 22.33 12.09 3.03
CA PHE A 42 21.54 11.95 4.25
C PHE A 42 20.76 13.22 4.57
N PHE A 43 21.38 14.39 4.42
CA PHE A 43 20.71 15.68 4.55
C PHE A 43 21.48 16.78 3.79
N ASN A 44 20.82 17.41 2.82
CA ASN A 44 21.33 18.58 2.13
C ASN A 44 20.70 19.86 2.73
N PRO A 45 21.49 20.78 3.31
CA PRO A 45 20.98 21.97 3.99
C PRO A 45 20.35 23.01 3.04
N VAL A 46 20.73 23.02 1.76
CA VAL A 46 20.22 23.94 0.74
C VAL A 46 18.84 23.48 0.26
N THR A 47 18.72 22.23 -0.17
CA THR A 47 17.45 21.68 -0.68
C THR A 47 16.50 21.25 0.44
N LYS A 48 17.01 21.13 1.68
CA LYS A 48 16.30 20.58 2.86
C LYS A 48 15.80 19.15 2.65
N GLN A 49 16.40 18.41 1.72
CA GLN A 49 16.05 17.03 1.37
C GLN A 49 17.13 16.04 1.82
N GLY A 50 16.82 14.75 1.71
CA GLY A 50 17.73 13.66 2.08
C GLY A 50 17.03 12.54 2.85
N PHE A 51 17.77 11.46 3.08
CA PHE A 51 17.27 10.29 3.80
C PHE A 51 16.76 10.63 5.20
N LEU A 52 17.50 11.44 5.97
CA LEU A 52 17.14 11.79 7.35
C LEU A 52 15.83 12.57 7.39
N THR A 53 15.64 13.55 6.50
CA THR A 53 14.38 14.32 6.40
C THR A 53 13.21 13.41 6.09
N THR A 54 13.38 12.49 5.14
CA THR A 54 12.32 11.54 4.75
C THR A 54 11.98 10.59 5.89
N ARG A 55 12.99 10.06 6.57
CA ARG A 55 12.80 9.13 7.69
C ARG A 55 12.10 9.81 8.86
N LEU A 56 12.53 11.01 9.25
CA LEU A 56 11.90 11.80 10.30
C LEU A 56 10.45 12.12 9.93
N ARG A 57 10.18 12.55 8.69
CA ARG A 57 8.80 12.82 8.23
C ARG A 57 7.90 11.60 8.39
N ASN A 58 8.37 10.41 8.02
CA ASN A 58 7.60 9.18 8.15
C ASN A 58 7.38 8.79 9.62
N LEU A 59 8.42 8.85 10.46
CA LEU A 59 8.32 8.57 11.89
C LEU A 59 7.34 9.51 12.61
N PHE A 60 7.37 10.80 12.27
CA PHE A 60 6.41 11.77 12.82
C PHE A 60 5.02 11.64 12.19
N ARG A 61 4.89 11.13 10.95
CA ARG A 61 3.58 10.83 10.36
C ARG A 61 2.87 9.74 11.14
N ASP A 62 3.58 8.68 11.52
CA ASP A 62 3.01 7.57 12.28
C ASP A 62 2.56 8.03 13.69
N LYS A 63 3.26 8.99 14.29
CA LYS A 63 2.83 9.64 15.54
C LYS A 63 1.67 10.61 15.36
N ARG A 64 1.62 11.41 14.29
CA ARG A 64 0.48 12.31 14.01
C ARG A 64 -0.80 11.55 13.63
N LEU A 65 -0.66 10.31 13.19
CA LEU A 65 -1.76 9.38 12.96
C LEU A 65 -2.31 8.77 14.25
N SER A 66 -1.74 9.06 15.43
CA SER A 66 -2.56 9.10 16.65
C SER A 66 -3.53 10.28 16.51
N LYS A 67 -4.52 10.13 15.62
CA LYS A 67 -5.67 11.02 15.56
C LYS A 67 -6.20 11.10 16.97
N SER A 68 -6.34 12.32 17.52
CA SER A 68 -7.09 12.47 18.76
C SER A 68 -8.45 11.83 18.48
N CYS A 69 -8.84 10.88 19.33
CA CYS A 69 -10.18 10.34 19.25
C CYS A 69 -11.12 11.54 19.32
N PRO A 70 -12.06 11.71 18.38
CA PRO A 70 -13.04 12.76 18.53
C PRO A 70 -13.72 12.56 19.89
N GLU A 71 -14.10 13.64 20.57
CA GLU A 71 -14.99 13.55 21.74
C GLU A 71 -16.33 13.03 21.23
N ILE A 72 -16.49 11.71 21.23
CA ILE A 72 -17.73 11.02 20.89
C ILE A 72 -18.29 10.49 22.21
N GLU A 73 -19.61 10.51 22.37
CA GLU A 73 -20.29 9.81 23.45
C GLU A 73 -19.93 8.32 23.37
N GLU A 74 -18.96 7.92 24.19
CA GLU A 74 -18.27 6.64 24.07
C GLU A 74 -19.25 5.48 24.26
N ASP A 75 -20.26 5.66 25.12
CA ASP A 75 -21.30 4.68 25.41
C ASP A 75 -22.21 4.39 24.20
N GLU A 76 -22.61 5.40 23.42
CA GLU A 76 -23.45 5.20 22.23
C GLU A 76 -22.68 4.40 21.16
N ILE A 77 -21.40 4.73 20.96
CA ILE A 77 -20.55 4.04 20.00
C ILE A 77 -20.26 2.61 20.45
N ILE A 78 -19.96 2.39 21.72
CA ILE A 78 -19.75 1.04 22.26
C ILE A 78 -21.01 0.18 22.04
N ASN A 79 -22.20 0.72 22.29
CA ASN A 79 -23.46 0.02 22.03
C ASN A 79 -23.60 -0.36 20.55
N LYS A 80 -23.29 0.55 19.61
CA LYS A 80 -23.29 0.25 18.17
C LYS A 80 -22.29 -0.84 17.78
N ILE A 81 -21.13 -0.88 18.43
CA ILE A 81 -20.12 -1.93 18.23
C ILE A 81 -20.64 -3.28 18.73
N GLU A 82 -21.28 -3.33 19.90
CA GLU A 82 -21.87 -4.56 20.42
C GLU A 82 -23.00 -5.07 19.52
N VAL A 83 -23.89 -4.19 19.04
CA VAL A 83 -24.91 -4.55 18.04
C VAL A 83 -24.23 -5.13 16.79
N LEU A 84 -23.22 -4.46 16.26
CA LEU A 84 -22.49 -4.89 15.06
C LEU A 84 -21.87 -6.29 15.23
N LYS A 85 -21.40 -6.65 16.42
CA LYS A 85 -20.87 -8.01 16.70
C LYS A 85 -21.95 -9.08 16.58
N THR A 86 -23.19 -8.78 17.01
CA THR A 86 -24.32 -9.72 17.05
C THR A 86 -25.05 -9.91 15.72
N LEU A 87 -24.85 -8.99 14.76
CA LEU A 87 -25.52 -9.06 13.46
C LEU A 87 -25.13 -10.29 12.65
N ASN A 88 -26.08 -10.79 11.86
CA ASN A 88 -25.81 -11.86 10.90
C ASN A 88 -25.09 -11.27 9.68
N GLN A 89 -24.15 -12.02 9.08
CA GLN A 89 -23.48 -11.63 7.84
C GLN A 89 -24.45 -11.27 6.68
N LYS A 90 -25.70 -11.74 6.73
CA LYS A 90 -26.74 -11.41 5.73
C LYS A 90 -27.34 -10.01 5.91
N ASP A 91 -27.16 -9.37 7.06
CA ASP A 91 -27.70 -8.04 7.37
C ASP A 91 -26.79 -6.93 6.82
N GLU A 92 -26.40 -7.06 5.55
CA GLU A 92 -25.32 -6.28 4.91
C GLU A 92 -25.54 -4.78 5.05
N THR A 93 -26.74 -4.28 4.76
CA THR A 93 -27.07 -2.85 4.84
C THR A 93 -26.83 -2.26 6.22
N THR A 94 -27.20 -2.98 7.27
CA THR A 94 -27.05 -2.56 8.66
C THR A 94 -25.58 -2.64 9.08
N ILE A 95 -24.87 -3.70 8.67
CA ILE A 95 -23.43 -3.85 8.90
C ILE A 95 -22.65 -2.69 8.31
N TYR A 96 -22.91 -2.32 7.05
CA TYR A 96 -22.21 -1.20 6.39
C TYR A 96 -22.51 0.14 7.06
N THR A 97 -23.77 0.36 7.47
CA THR A 97 -24.19 1.58 8.16
C THR A 97 -23.48 1.72 9.51
N LEU A 98 -23.56 0.71 10.37
CA LEU A 98 -22.89 0.71 11.68
C LEU A 98 -21.37 0.75 11.54
N THR A 99 -20.80 0.10 10.51
CA THR A 99 -19.36 0.17 10.22
C THR A 99 -18.95 1.61 9.90
N LYS A 100 -19.76 2.34 9.13
CA LYS A 100 -19.51 3.76 8.84
C LYS A 100 -19.63 4.63 10.09
N GLU A 101 -20.65 4.43 10.91
CA GLU A 101 -20.87 5.22 12.13
C GLU A 101 -19.75 4.99 13.17
N THR A 102 -19.27 3.76 13.31
CA THR A 102 -18.19 3.39 14.25
C THR A 102 -16.78 3.65 13.69
N PHE A 103 -16.66 4.17 12.46
CA PHE A 103 -15.37 4.34 11.76
C PHE A 103 -14.39 5.25 12.50
N ALA A 104 -14.86 6.36 13.07
CA ALA A 104 -14.00 7.32 13.74
C ALA A 104 -13.34 6.70 14.98
N TYR A 105 -14.13 6.05 15.82
CA TYR A 105 -13.66 5.31 16.98
C TYR A 105 -12.72 4.17 16.59
N ARG A 106 -13.14 3.29 15.66
CA ARG A 106 -12.28 2.20 15.17
C ARG A 106 -10.95 2.72 14.60
N SER A 107 -10.95 3.89 13.96
CA SER A 107 -9.73 4.49 13.39
C SER A 107 -8.67 4.85 14.43
N CYS A 108 -9.09 5.22 15.65
CA CYS A 108 -8.18 5.49 16.76
C CYS A 108 -7.66 4.20 17.42
N HIS A 109 -8.45 3.13 17.34
CA HIS A 109 -8.18 1.83 17.94
C HIS A 109 -7.59 0.78 16.97
N ARG A 110 -7.17 1.17 15.75
CA ARG A 110 -6.68 0.20 14.74
C ARG A 110 -5.40 -0.53 15.13
N GLN A 111 -4.63 0.04 16.06
CA GLN A 111 -3.38 -0.55 16.53
C GLN A 111 -3.61 -1.51 17.70
N ASP A 112 -4.85 -1.63 18.18
CA ASP A 112 -5.19 -2.51 19.29
C ASP A 112 -5.09 -3.97 18.84
N ASN A 113 -4.51 -4.81 19.70
CA ASN A 113 -4.26 -6.21 19.38
C ASN A 113 -5.55 -7.04 19.27
N ASP A 114 -6.67 -6.53 19.78
CA ASP A 114 -7.97 -7.19 19.83
C ASP A 114 -8.96 -6.71 18.76
N LEU A 115 -8.48 -5.97 17.74
CA LEU A 115 -9.32 -5.35 16.71
C LEU A 115 -10.25 -6.36 16.01
N ILE A 116 -9.74 -7.55 15.70
CA ILE A 116 -10.53 -8.58 15.01
C ILE A 116 -11.61 -9.16 15.93
N GLN A 117 -11.33 -9.35 17.22
CA GLN A 117 -12.34 -9.76 18.20
C GLN A 117 -13.41 -8.67 18.40
N LYS A 118 -13.01 -7.39 18.35
CA LYS A 118 -13.93 -6.25 18.48
C LYS A 118 -14.82 -6.07 17.25
N TYR A 119 -14.32 -6.42 16.06
CA TYR A 119 -15.03 -6.26 14.79
C TYR A 119 -15.01 -7.54 13.93
N PRO A 120 -15.68 -8.63 14.37
CA PRO A 120 -15.62 -9.92 13.69
C PRO A 120 -16.23 -9.89 12.28
N ARG A 121 -17.16 -8.96 12.01
CA ARG A 121 -17.84 -8.80 10.71
C ARG A 121 -16.87 -8.54 9.54
N PHE A 122 -15.66 -8.04 9.80
CA PHE A 122 -14.64 -7.88 8.75
C PHE A 122 -14.12 -9.22 8.20
N LEU A 123 -14.30 -10.33 8.91
CA LEU A 123 -13.85 -11.64 8.47
C LEU A 123 -14.84 -12.35 7.56
N ASP A 124 -16.13 -12.06 7.70
CA ASP A 124 -17.20 -12.82 7.04
C ASP A 124 -18.13 -11.96 6.15
N THR A 125 -18.04 -10.63 6.22
CA THR A 125 -18.80 -9.74 5.35
C THR A 125 -17.97 -9.33 4.13
N VAL A 126 -18.38 -9.80 2.96
CA VAL A 126 -17.72 -9.50 1.68
C VAL A 126 -17.75 -7.99 1.40
N GLY A 127 -16.64 -7.44 0.91
CA GLY A 127 -16.53 -6.03 0.53
C GLY A 127 -16.34 -5.04 1.68
N LEU A 128 -16.53 -5.46 2.95
CA LEU A 128 -16.47 -4.57 4.11
C LEU A 128 -15.06 -3.94 4.28
N ILE A 129 -14.00 -4.71 4.02
CA ILE A 129 -12.62 -4.20 4.01
C ILE A 129 -12.43 -3.14 2.93
N SER A 130 -12.97 -3.35 1.73
CA SER A 130 -12.87 -2.39 0.62
C SER A 130 -13.69 -1.13 0.89
N PHE A 131 -14.82 -1.26 1.58
CA PHE A 131 -15.62 -0.13 2.06
C PHE A 131 -14.85 0.71 3.08
N GLU A 132 -14.29 0.05 4.10
CA GLU A 132 -13.46 0.66 5.13
C GLU A 132 -12.25 1.39 4.51
N PHE A 133 -11.54 0.74 3.58
CA PHE A 133 -10.43 1.36 2.85
C PHE A 133 -10.85 2.65 2.12
N GLY A 134 -12.06 2.67 1.56
CA GLY A 134 -12.65 3.86 0.94
C GLY A 134 -12.84 5.00 1.93
N LEU A 135 -13.23 4.70 3.18
CA LEU A 135 -13.35 5.69 4.25
C LEU A 135 -11.99 6.21 4.73
N LEU A 136 -10.95 5.37 4.79
CA LEU A 136 -9.58 5.81 5.11
C LEU A 136 -8.98 6.72 4.03
N HIS A 137 -9.34 6.47 2.78
CA HIS A 137 -8.71 7.08 1.62
C HIS A 137 -9.76 7.58 0.64
N GLU A 138 -10.47 8.63 1.06
CA GLU A 138 -11.47 9.30 0.25
C GLU A 138 -10.93 9.64 -1.15
N GLY A 139 -11.72 9.32 -2.17
CA GLY A 139 -11.34 9.52 -3.58
C GLY A 139 -10.25 8.57 -4.11
N LYS A 140 -9.65 7.70 -3.28
CA LYS A 140 -8.57 6.81 -3.72
C LYS A 140 -8.97 5.37 -3.99
N LYS A 141 -10.20 4.96 -3.62
CA LYS A 141 -10.70 3.59 -3.81
C LYS A 141 -10.50 3.09 -5.26
N ASN A 142 -10.82 3.93 -6.24
CA ASN A 142 -10.69 3.60 -7.66
C ASN A 142 -9.46 4.24 -8.30
N ASN A 143 -8.55 4.84 -7.53
CA ASN A 143 -7.43 5.58 -8.11
C ASN A 143 -6.54 4.68 -8.96
N PHE A 144 -6.32 3.43 -8.54
CA PHE A 144 -5.62 2.45 -9.37
C PHE A 144 -6.36 2.25 -10.70
N LEU A 145 -7.65 1.88 -10.68
CA LEU A 145 -8.44 1.65 -11.90
C LEU A 145 -8.47 2.88 -12.82
N ASN A 146 -8.61 4.07 -12.24
CA ASN A 146 -8.68 5.33 -12.98
C ASN A 146 -7.34 5.75 -13.58
N THR A 147 -6.21 5.41 -12.93
CA THR A 147 -4.87 5.83 -13.38
C THR A 147 -4.08 4.74 -14.06
N PHE A 148 -4.54 3.48 -14.01
CA PHE A 148 -3.79 2.33 -14.50
C PHE A 148 -3.47 2.48 -15.98
N GLN A 149 -4.45 2.86 -16.80
CA GLN A 149 -4.25 3.08 -18.24
C GLN A 149 -3.17 4.13 -18.52
N SER A 150 -3.13 5.22 -17.75
CA SER A 150 -2.09 6.25 -17.87
C SER A 150 -0.70 5.72 -17.47
N ASN A 151 -0.63 4.73 -16.58
CA ASN A 151 0.62 4.13 -16.11
C ASN A 151 1.16 3.01 -17.02
N VAL A 152 0.36 2.50 -17.96
CA VAL A 152 0.77 1.44 -18.91
C VAL A 152 2.09 1.77 -19.60
N LYS A 153 2.23 2.99 -20.12
CA LYS A 153 3.44 3.43 -20.82
C LYS A 153 4.66 3.42 -19.89
N VAL A 154 4.50 3.94 -18.68
CA VAL A 154 5.57 4.01 -17.67
C VAL A 154 6.01 2.62 -17.24
N VAL A 155 5.07 1.70 -17.01
CA VAL A 155 5.38 0.32 -16.60
C VAL A 155 6.13 -0.42 -17.71
N LYS A 156 5.70 -0.30 -18.96
CA LYS A 156 6.40 -0.89 -20.12
C LYS A 156 7.82 -0.35 -20.26
N GLU A 157 8.01 0.96 -20.11
CA GLU A 157 9.33 1.60 -20.16
C GLU A 157 10.24 1.12 -19.03
N VAL A 158 9.72 1.06 -17.79
CA VAL A 158 10.47 0.53 -16.65
C VAL A 158 10.89 -0.92 -16.91
N TYR A 159 9.98 -1.77 -17.40
CA TYR A 159 10.29 -3.17 -17.73
C TYR A 159 11.40 -3.30 -18.77
N LYS A 160 11.30 -2.55 -19.88
CA LYS A 160 12.35 -2.49 -20.92
C LYS A 160 13.73 -2.13 -20.35
N ASN A 161 13.76 -1.25 -19.36
CA ASN A 161 15.01 -0.75 -18.78
C ASN A 161 15.54 -1.61 -17.63
N THR A 162 14.70 -2.40 -16.95
CA THR A 162 15.07 -3.13 -15.72
C THR A 162 15.34 -4.62 -15.94
N ILE A 163 14.64 -5.26 -16.87
CA ILE A 163 14.85 -6.67 -17.21
C ILE A 163 15.57 -6.70 -18.55
N THR A 164 16.65 -7.48 -18.69
CA THR A 164 17.54 -7.51 -19.88
C THR A 164 17.49 -8.86 -20.61
N SER A 165 16.48 -9.68 -20.32
CA SER A 165 16.38 -11.06 -20.84
C SER A 165 15.71 -11.10 -22.22
N LEU A 166 15.91 -12.18 -22.99
CA LEU A 166 15.26 -12.43 -24.29
C LEU A 166 13.71 -12.42 -24.20
N GLN A 167 13.15 -12.60 -23.00
CA GLN A 167 11.70 -12.50 -22.75
C GLN A 167 11.17 -11.06 -22.89
N ASN A 168 12.04 -10.05 -22.84
CA ASN A 168 11.69 -8.65 -23.10
C ASN A 168 11.01 -8.47 -24.46
N THR A 169 11.51 -9.17 -25.48
CA THR A 169 11.10 -9.01 -26.87
C THR A 169 9.68 -9.53 -27.09
N LEU A 170 9.28 -10.62 -26.41
CA LEU A 170 7.97 -11.26 -26.59
C LEU A 170 6.80 -10.50 -25.99
N LEU A 171 6.99 -9.77 -24.88
CA LEU A 171 5.92 -9.03 -24.21
C LEU A 171 5.84 -7.55 -24.62
N ILE A 172 6.91 -7.00 -25.20
CA ILE A 172 7.02 -5.59 -25.60
C ILE A 172 6.88 -5.42 -27.11
N ASP A 173 7.51 -6.28 -27.92
CA ASP A 173 7.61 -6.07 -29.39
C ASP A 173 6.47 -6.71 -30.19
N SER A 174 5.51 -7.35 -29.52
CA SER A 174 4.31 -7.90 -30.14
C SER A 174 3.25 -6.81 -30.44
N ASP A 175 3.66 -5.59 -30.75
CA ASP A 175 2.80 -4.58 -31.39
C ASP A 175 2.74 -4.80 -32.92
N THR A 176 3.13 -5.99 -33.41
CA THR A 176 2.80 -6.47 -34.75
C THR A 176 1.29 -6.73 -34.83
N ASP A 177 0.65 -6.41 -35.96
CA ASP A 177 -0.81 -6.51 -36.23
C ASP A 177 -1.48 -7.89 -35.99
N ASN A 178 -0.75 -8.85 -35.42
CA ASN A 178 -1.13 -10.24 -35.22
C ASN A 178 -1.06 -10.68 -33.75
N ASP A 179 -0.97 -9.73 -32.81
CA ASP A 179 -0.97 -10.03 -31.38
C ASP A 179 -2.31 -9.68 -30.74
N ASP A 180 -3.01 -10.71 -30.29
CA ASP A 180 -4.38 -10.63 -29.78
C ASP A 180 -4.48 -10.00 -28.37
N TRP A 181 -3.34 -9.71 -27.72
CA TRP A 181 -3.31 -9.17 -26.37
C TRP A 181 -3.34 -7.64 -26.34
N ASP A 182 -4.31 -7.09 -25.62
CA ASP A 182 -4.40 -5.66 -25.41
C ASP A 182 -3.26 -5.13 -24.48
N SER A 183 -2.96 -3.85 -24.62
CA SER A 183 -1.85 -3.21 -23.91
C SER A 183 -2.01 -3.27 -22.38
N VAL A 184 -3.25 -3.30 -21.87
CA VAL A 184 -3.54 -3.37 -20.43
C VAL A 184 -3.17 -4.76 -19.90
N THR A 185 -3.57 -5.83 -20.59
CA THR A 185 -3.26 -7.20 -20.17
C THR A 185 -1.76 -7.48 -20.24
N LYS A 186 -1.09 -7.04 -21.30
CA LYS A 186 0.39 -7.09 -21.38
C LYS A 186 1.05 -6.42 -20.18
N THR A 187 0.53 -5.27 -19.76
CA THR A 187 1.05 -4.51 -18.62
C THR A 187 0.87 -5.26 -17.30
N LEU A 188 -0.27 -5.94 -17.10
CA LEU A 188 -0.50 -6.75 -15.91
C LEU A 188 0.46 -7.94 -15.82
N ILE A 189 0.75 -8.60 -16.95
CA ILE A 189 1.76 -9.67 -17.02
C ILE A 189 3.16 -9.11 -16.71
N ILE A 190 3.52 -7.97 -17.31
CA ILE A 190 4.80 -7.27 -17.05
C ILE A 190 4.97 -6.98 -15.55
N LEU A 191 3.90 -6.56 -14.86
CA LEU A 191 3.96 -6.31 -13.41
C LEU A 191 4.30 -7.57 -12.61
N LEU A 192 3.90 -8.77 -13.03
CA LEU A 192 4.32 -10.01 -12.36
C LEU A 192 5.83 -10.24 -12.44
N HIS A 193 6.48 -9.77 -13.50
CA HIS A 193 7.93 -9.83 -13.64
C HIS A 193 8.65 -8.73 -12.84
N LEU A 194 8.06 -7.54 -12.76
CA LEU A 194 8.64 -6.39 -12.04
C LEU A 194 8.48 -6.47 -10.52
N LEU A 195 7.36 -7.04 -10.05
CA LEU A 195 7.04 -7.13 -8.64
C LEU A 195 7.56 -8.47 -8.11
N PRO A 196 8.61 -8.48 -7.27
CA PRO A 196 9.06 -9.73 -6.65
C PRO A 196 7.90 -10.31 -5.83
N PRO A 197 7.78 -11.64 -5.69
CA PRO A 197 6.78 -12.24 -4.82
C PRO A 197 6.95 -11.73 -3.39
N THR A 198 6.06 -10.84 -2.99
CA THR A 198 6.08 -10.17 -1.69
C THR A 198 5.21 -10.93 -0.70
N ALA A 199 5.74 -11.99 -0.10
CA ALA A 199 5.28 -12.38 1.24
C ALA A 199 6.27 -13.29 1.95
N SER A 200 6.79 -12.76 3.05
CA SER A 200 6.83 -13.39 4.38
C SER A 200 7.59 -14.70 4.55
N LYS A 201 8.23 -14.82 5.70
CA LYS A 201 9.26 -15.79 6.07
C LYS A 201 8.86 -17.29 6.02
N LYS A 202 7.74 -17.71 5.43
CA LYS A 202 7.25 -19.10 5.51
C LYS A 202 6.52 -19.72 4.30
N ASN A 203 6.14 -19.00 3.23
CA ASN A 203 5.38 -19.61 2.13
C ASN A 203 6.16 -19.66 0.81
N ARG A 204 6.03 -20.78 0.08
CA ARG A 204 6.71 -21.08 -1.18
C ARG A 204 6.52 -19.95 -2.19
N LYS A 205 7.61 -19.44 -2.76
CA LYS A 205 7.57 -18.49 -3.88
C LYS A 205 6.89 -19.16 -5.08
N THR A 206 5.79 -18.57 -5.57
CA THR A 206 5.12 -18.98 -6.82
C THR A 206 5.95 -18.48 -8.01
N SER A 207 6.10 -19.29 -9.08
CA SER A 207 6.77 -18.82 -10.31
C SER A 207 5.89 -17.82 -11.05
N VAL A 208 6.48 -17.02 -11.94
CA VAL A 208 5.73 -16.06 -12.74
C VAL A 208 4.69 -16.75 -13.62
N GLU A 209 5.00 -17.93 -14.20
CA GLU A 209 4.02 -18.67 -15.01
C GLU A 209 2.79 -19.08 -14.17
N LYS A 210 3.02 -19.65 -12.99
CA LYS A 210 1.91 -20.03 -12.08
C LYS A 210 1.10 -18.83 -11.58
N ALA A 211 1.72 -17.65 -11.51
CA ALA A 211 1.01 -16.43 -11.17
C ALA A 211 0.20 -15.90 -12.36
N ALA A 212 0.72 -16.04 -13.58
CA ALA A 212 0.01 -15.69 -14.81
C ALA A 212 -1.24 -16.55 -15.01
N ASP A 213 -1.16 -17.86 -14.74
CA ASP A 213 -2.31 -18.78 -14.80
C ASP A 213 -3.45 -18.39 -13.83
N LYS A 214 -3.13 -17.70 -12.74
CA LYS A 214 -4.12 -17.17 -11.78
C LYS A 214 -4.62 -15.78 -12.15
N LEU A 215 -3.86 -15.05 -12.95
CA LEU A 215 -4.19 -13.69 -13.37
C LEU A 215 -5.14 -13.70 -14.58
N ILE A 216 -4.97 -14.68 -15.47
CA ILE A 216 -5.70 -14.78 -16.72
C ILE A 216 -6.48 -16.10 -16.70
N VAL A 217 -7.80 -15.99 -16.89
CA VAL A 217 -8.68 -17.15 -17.02
C VAL A 217 -9.27 -17.14 -18.42
N PHE A 218 -8.98 -18.18 -19.20
CA PHE A 218 -9.62 -18.40 -20.49
C PHE A 218 -10.98 -19.02 -20.27
N ILE A 219 -11.97 -18.55 -21.03
CA ILE A 219 -13.36 -18.93 -20.86
C ILE A 219 -13.94 -19.16 -22.25
N ASP A 220 -14.79 -20.17 -22.34
CA ASP A 220 -15.60 -20.42 -23.53
C ASP A 220 -16.52 -19.21 -23.80
N GLU A 221 -16.54 -18.74 -25.04
CA GLU A 221 -17.41 -17.63 -25.48
C GLU A 221 -18.90 -17.93 -25.26
N GLN A 222 -19.27 -19.22 -25.21
CA GLN A 222 -20.64 -19.66 -24.99
C GLN A 222 -21.07 -19.59 -23.51
N GLU A 223 -20.15 -19.32 -22.59
CA GLU A 223 -20.46 -19.26 -21.17
C GLU A 223 -21.04 -17.89 -20.77
N PRO A 224 -22.17 -17.85 -20.04
CA PRO A 224 -22.73 -16.59 -19.57
C PRO A 224 -21.77 -15.83 -18.64
N LEU A 225 -21.61 -14.52 -18.85
CA LEU A 225 -20.75 -13.66 -18.04
C LEU A 225 -21.02 -13.76 -16.53
N GLN A 226 -22.28 -13.96 -16.13
CA GLN A 226 -22.63 -14.11 -14.72
C GLN A 226 -22.05 -15.41 -14.11
N SER A 227 -22.08 -16.53 -14.86
CA SER A 227 -21.49 -17.81 -14.44
C SER A 227 -19.98 -17.67 -14.20
N ILE A 228 -19.32 -16.88 -15.04
CA ILE A 228 -17.90 -16.57 -14.94
C ILE A 228 -17.59 -15.79 -13.65
N LEU A 229 -18.34 -14.71 -13.40
CA LEU A 229 -18.11 -13.81 -12.27
C LEU A 229 -18.41 -14.47 -10.91
N ASP A 230 -19.33 -15.44 -10.90
CA ASP A 230 -19.72 -16.17 -9.69
C ASP A 230 -18.74 -17.30 -9.33
N ARG A 231 -17.77 -17.62 -10.20
CA ARG A 231 -16.69 -18.58 -9.88
C ARG A 231 -15.82 -18.00 -8.78
N LYS A 232 -15.69 -18.72 -7.67
CA LYS A 232 -14.68 -18.41 -6.66
C LYS A 232 -13.29 -18.68 -7.25
N PRO A 233 -12.33 -17.74 -7.15
CA PRO A 233 -10.97 -18.00 -7.56
C PRO A 233 -10.36 -19.11 -6.70
N SER A 234 -9.66 -20.07 -7.35
CA SER A 234 -9.00 -21.22 -6.70
C SER A 234 -7.62 -20.90 -6.11
#